data_AF-Q47VF8-F1
#
_entry.id   AF-Q47VF8-F1
#
_cell.length_a   1.000
_cell.length_b   1.000
_cell.length_c   1.000
_cell.angle_alpha   90.00
_cell.angle_beta   90.00
_cell.angle_gamma   90.00
#
_symmetry.space_group_name_H-M   'P 1'
#
loop_
_entity.id
_entity.type
_entity.pdbx_description
1 polymer ?
#
loop_
_entity_poly.entity_id
_entity_poly.type
_entity_poly.pdbx_seq_one_letter_code
_entity_poly.pdbx_strand_id
1 'polypeptide(L)'
;MKASCNKYFLNKNRLDRRLKNSGFTLLELIIVIIILGIMSVGIAGFITLSTQTYLNVTERDKLLSSARFAVERLNREVRNAVPNSLRTFNNNSAQCLEFTPIKASTMYIDIPVVPDDKSGEIEVVSFVDSSGNPFACTGFCLDYVAVYPLQSSDIYDFNVNSGKGKVTAFKAFSNLPGSIWTVPIRPNAGMIFDEHSPTKRAYVFDAPVSYCVNNSELRRYFGHSFTANQSLTPTGGFVLMAESLTFDQNDLPFKVLPATLQRNAMVQIKLNFDRDGEVVSFNNDIHINNVP
;
A
#
# COMPACT_ATOMS: atom_id res chain seq x y z
N MET A 1 -11.22 -9.99 -92.30
CA MET A 1 -11.96 -9.07 -93.18
C MET A 1 -11.30 -7.71 -93.09
N LYS A 2 -10.90 -7.14 -94.25
CA LYS A 2 -10.18 -5.86 -94.40
C LYS A 2 -10.96 -4.69 -93.79
N ALA A 3 -10.26 -3.72 -93.22
CA ALA A 3 -10.26 -2.33 -93.73
C ALA A 3 -9.24 -1.47 -92.97
N SER A 4 -8.26 -1.00 -93.73
CA SER A 4 -7.39 0.14 -93.42
C SER A 4 -8.07 1.43 -93.90
N CYS A 5 -7.49 2.57 -93.50
CA CYS A 5 -7.80 3.95 -93.89
C CYS A 5 -8.96 4.58 -93.10
N ASN A 6 -8.92 5.84 -92.67
CA ASN A 6 -8.26 6.98 -93.32
C ASN A 6 -8.04 8.12 -92.30
N LYS A 7 -6.89 8.79 -92.39
CA LYS A 7 -6.60 10.04 -91.68
C LYS A 7 -7.37 11.16 -92.37
N TYR A 8 -8.21 11.88 -91.63
CA TYR A 8 -8.62 13.23 -92.01
C TYR A 8 -8.27 14.22 -90.90
N PHE A 9 -7.37 15.12 -91.27
CA PHE A 9 -7.05 16.37 -90.60
C PHE A 9 -8.34 17.17 -90.36
N LEU A 10 -8.64 17.47 -89.09
CA LEU A 10 -9.47 18.60 -88.74
C LEU A 10 -8.68 19.54 -87.84
N ASN A 11 -8.41 20.70 -88.45
CA ASN A 11 -7.70 21.85 -87.96
C ASN A 11 -8.37 22.37 -86.67
N LYS A 12 -7.79 22.02 -85.53
CA LYS A 12 -8.20 22.58 -84.24
C LYS A 12 -7.42 23.88 -84.06
N ASN A 13 -8.05 25.01 -84.36
CA ASN A 13 -7.60 26.33 -83.92
C ASN A 13 -7.48 26.31 -82.39
N ARG A 14 -6.33 25.88 -81.88
CA ARG A 14 -5.94 26.10 -80.50
C ARG A 14 -5.63 27.59 -80.40
N LEU A 15 -6.58 28.35 -79.89
CA LEU A 15 -6.26 29.61 -79.22
C LEU A 15 -5.22 29.25 -78.16
N ASP A 16 -3.98 29.57 -78.49
CA ASP A 16 -2.80 29.36 -77.66
C ASP A 16 -2.96 30.30 -76.46
N ARG A 17 -3.66 29.81 -75.44
CA ARG A 17 -3.75 30.46 -74.14
C ARG A 17 -2.33 30.36 -73.60
N ARG A 18 -1.48 31.34 -73.92
CA ARG A 18 -0.18 31.53 -73.26
C ARG A 18 -0.50 31.46 -71.76
N LEU A 19 -0.13 30.36 -71.13
CA LEU A 19 0.06 30.32 -69.70
C LEU A 19 1.14 31.36 -69.46
N LYS A 20 0.72 32.58 -69.11
CA LYS A 20 1.62 33.59 -68.56
C LYS A 20 2.29 32.87 -67.40
N ASN A 21 3.58 32.54 -67.54
CA ASN A 21 4.40 32.25 -66.38
C ASN A 21 4.43 33.54 -65.57
N SER A 22 3.52 33.65 -64.61
CA SER A 22 3.54 34.66 -63.58
C SER A 22 4.75 34.34 -62.72
N GLY A 23 5.89 34.97 -63.01
CA GLY A 23 7.02 34.94 -62.09
C GLY A 23 6.61 35.60 -60.77
N PHE A 24 7.02 35.01 -59.65
CA PHE A 24 6.85 35.63 -58.34
C PHE A 24 7.59 36.98 -58.30
N THR A 25 6.92 37.99 -57.75
CA THR A 25 7.58 39.29 -57.54
C THR A 25 8.51 39.21 -56.33
N LEU A 26 9.61 39.98 -56.35
CA LEU A 26 10.53 40.06 -55.20
C LEU A 26 9.79 40.42 -53.90
N LEU A 27 8.79 41.30 -53.99
CA LEU A 27 7.95 41.72 -52.88
C LEU A 27 7.15 40.56 -52.27
N GLU A 28 6.60 39.69 -53.11
CA GLU A 28 5.82 38.53 -52.67
C GLU A 28 6.69 37.53 -51.89
N LEU A 29 7.92 37.29 -52.36
CA LEU A 29 8.88 36.47 -51.64
C LEU A 29 9.25 37.07 -50.27
N ILE A 30 9.47 38.39 -50.20
CA ILE A 30 9.81 39.10 -48.95
C ILE A 30 8.66 39.01 -47.93
N ILE A 31 7.42 39.21 -48.37
CA ILE A 31 6.26 39.12 -47.47
C ILE A 31 6.11 37.69 -46.94
N VAL A 32 6.31 36.67 -47.77
CA VAL A 32 6.22 35.26 -47.37
C VAL A 32 7.27 34.91 -46.31
N ILE A 33 8.55 35.30 -46.48
CA ILE A 33 9.58 35.00 -45.47
C ILE A 33 9.31 35.70 -44.14
N ILE A 34 8.75 36.92 -44.16
CA ILE A 34 8.39 37.67 -42.94
C ILE A 34 7.24 36.97 -42.21
N ILE A 35 6.18 36.61 -42.93
CA ILE A 35 5.02 35.91 -42.35
C ILE A 35 5.44 34.56 -41.78
N LEU A 36 6.24 33.79 -42.52
CA LEU A 36 6.75 32.49 -42.06
C LEU A 36 7.63 32.65 -40.81
N GLY A 37 8.45 33.70 -40.73
CA GLY A 37 9.24 34.00 -39.54
C GLY A 37 8.37 34.24 -38.30
N ILE A 38 7.36 35.10 -38.42
CA ILE A 38 6.47 35.42 -37.29
C ILE A 38 5.63 34.21 -36.87
N MET A 39 5.07 33.47 -37.84
CA MET A 39 4.28 32.27 -37.56
C MET A 39 5.13 31.17 -36.91
N SER A 40 6.36 30.96 -37.38
CA SER A 40 7.27 29.95 -36.84
C SER A 40 7.55 30.18 -35.35
N VAL A 41 7.82 31.42 -34.95
CA VAL A 41 8.04 31.79 -33.54
C VAL A 41 6.77 31.54 -32.71
N GLY A 42 5.60 31.93 -33.21
CA GLY A 42 4.33 31.70 -32.51
C GLY A 42 4.02 30.22 -32.30
N ILE A 43 4.22 29.40 -33.34
CA ILE A 43 3.98 27.94 -33.29
C ILE A 43 4.98 27.27 -32.34
N ALA A 44 6.27 27.64 -32.40
CA ALA A 44 7.29 27.09 -31.50
C ALA A 44 7.02 27.41 -30.03
N GLY A 45 6.60 28.64 -29.73
CA GLY A 45 6.20 29.04 -28.38
C GLY A 45 4.99 28.25 -27.87
N PHE A 46 3.96 28.12 -28.71
CA PHE A 46 2.76 27.35 -28.37
C PHE A 46 3.07 25.87 -28.11
N ILE A 47 3.89 25.23 -28.94
CA ILE A 47 4.32 23.84 -28.75
C ILE A 47 5.07 23.66 -27.43
N THR A 48 5.99 24.59 -27.12
CA THR A 48 6.78 24.54 -25.89
C THR A 48 5.89 24.64 -24.65
N LEU A 49 4.99 25.62 -24.62
CA LEU A 49 4.05 25.81 -23.51
C LEU A 49 3.09 24.62 -23.37
N SER A 50 2.57 24.10 -24.48
CA SER A 50 1.65 22.95 -24.48
C SER A 50 2.35 21.69 -23.95
N THR A 51 3.61 21.47 -24.35
CA THR A 51 4.40 20.32 -23.90
C THR A 51 4.72 20.44 -22.41
N GLN A 52 5.15 21.61 -21.93
CA GLN A 52 5.42 21.86 -20.51
C GLN A 52 4.17 21.66 -19.65
N THR A 53 3.02 22.18 -20.10
CA THR A 53 1.74 21.99 -19.40
C THR A 53 1.37 20.52 -19.33
N TYR A 54 1.51 19.78 -20.44
CA TYR A 54 1.24 18.35 -20.47
C TYR A 54 2.14 17.60 -19.47
N LEU A 55 3.45 17.87 -19.47
CA LEU A 55 4.39 17.24 -18.54
C LEU A 55 4.00 17.53 -17.09
N ASN A 56 3.74 18.78 -16.74
CA ASN A 56 3.34 19.17 -15.38
C ASN A 56 2.07 18.44 -14.92
N VAL A 57 1.06 18.33 -15.79
CA VAL A 57 -0.17 17.58 -15.48
C VAL A 57 0.13 16.09 -15.27
N THR A 58 0.91 15.49 -16.17
CA THR A 58 1.23 14.04 -16.05
C THR A 58 2.05 13.71 -14.80
N GLU A 59 2.99 14.57 -14.41
CA GLU A 59 3.78 14.36 -13.20
C GLU A 59 2.93 14.51 -11.94
N ARG A 60 2.03 15.50 -11.91
CA ARG A 60 1.06 15.69 -10.83
C ARG A 60 0.11 14.51 -10.70
N ASP A 61 -0.42 14.03 -11.82
CA ASP A 61 -1.30 12.85 -11.84
C ASP A 61 -0.58 11.62 -11.29
N LYS A 62 0.70 11.42 -11.65
CA LYS A 62 1.52 10.33 -11.13
C LYS A 62 1.73 10.45 -9.61
N LEU A 63 2.05 11.65 -9.11
CA LEU A 63 2.23 11.89 -7.68
C LEU A 63 0.95 11.62 -6.90
N LEU A 64 -0.18 12.18 -7.36
CA LEU A 64 -1.49 11.99 -6.73
C LEU A 64 -1.93 10.51 -6.76
N SER A 65 -1.71 9.82 -7.87
CA SER A 65 -2.04 8.40 -7.99
C SER A 65 -1.20 7.54 -7.04
N SER A 66 0.10 7.80 -6.93
CA SER A 66 1.00 7.10 -6.02
C SER A 66 0.62 7.34 -4.56
N ALA A 67 0.37 8.61 -4.20
CA ALA A 67 -0.07 9.00 -2.86
C ALA A 67 -1.39 8.31 -2.46
N ARG A 68 -2.40 8.35 -3.34
CA ARG A 68 -3.69 7.68 -3.11
C ARG A 68 -3.52 6.17 -2.94
N PHE A 69 -2.75 5.52 -3.80
CA PHE A 69 -2.49 4.09 -3.68
C PHE A 69 -1.82 3.74 -2.35
N ALA A 70 -0.79 4.50 -1.97
CA ALA A 70 -0.06 4.28 -0.73
C ALA A 70 -0.97 4.43 0.50
N VAL A 71 -1.77 5.49 0.52
CA VAL A 71 -2.73 5.78 1.59
C VAL A 71 -3.81 4.70 1.67
N GLU A 72 -4.44 4.32 0.55
CA GLU A 72 -5.48 3.28 0.54
C GLU A 72 -4.96 1.91 0.97
N ARG A 73 -3.77 1.56 0.50
CA ARG A 73 -3.12 0.30 0.91
C ARG A 73 -2.80 0.31 2.40
N LEU A 74 -2.18 1.38 2.88
CA LEU A 74 -1.87 1.54 4.29
C LEU A 74 -3.15 1.48 5.15
N ASN A 75 -4.22 2.15 4.71
CA ASN A 75 -5.51 2.16 5.41
C ASN A 75 -6.08 0.75 5.54
N ARG A 76 -6.06 -0.02 4.46
CA ARG A 76 -6.56 -1.40 4.43
C ARG A 76 -5.72 -2.34 5.31
N GLU A 77 -4.40 -2.19 5.32
CA GLU A 77 -3.53 -3.03 6.15
C GLU A 77 -3.69 -2.71 7.65
N VAL A 78 -3.75 -1.42 8.02
CA VAL A 78 -3.95 -0.97 9.41
C VAL A 78 -5.30 -1.42 9.97
N ARG A 79 -6.37 -1.41 9.17
CA ARG A 79 -7.70 -1.90 9.59
C ARG A 79 -7.71 -3.37 10.00
N ASN A 80 -6.77 -4.16 9.49
CA ASN A 80 -6.64 -5.58 9.78
C ASN A 80 -5.46 -5.86 10.74
N ALA A 81 -5.10 -4.89 11.59
CA ALA A 81 -4.10 -5.08 12.63
C ALA A 81 -4.68 -5.88 13.83
N VAL A 82 -3.82 -6.68 14.47
CA VAL A 82 -4.13 -7.36 15.73
C VAL A 82 -4.50 -6.28 16.78
N PRO A 83 -5.55 -6.50 17.60
CA PRO A 83 -5.93 -5.57 18.65
C PRO A 83 -4.74 -5.15 19.53
N ASN A 84 -4.65 -3.85 19.82
CA ASN A 84 -3.57 -3.24 20.62
C ASN A 84 -2.13 -3.47 20.10
N SER A 85 -1.93 -3.93 18.86
CA SER A 85 -0.59 -4.11 18.30
C SER A 85 0.01 -2.84 17.69
N LEU A 86 -0.70 -1.71 17.64
CA LEU A 86 -0.19 -0.54 16.95
C LEU A 86 0.76 0.24 17.85
N ARG A 87 1.94 0.55 17.34
CA ARG A 87 2.92 1.38 18.02
C ARG A 87 3.62 2.31 17.05
N THR A 88 4.09 3.44 17.58
CA THR A 88 4.86 4.41 16.81
C THR A 88 6.16 4.71 17.51
N PHE A 89 7.20 4.91 16.71
CA PHE A 89 8.49 5.38 17.17
C PHE A 89 8.99 6.42 16.17
N ASN A 90 9.57 7.51 16.67
CA ASN A 90 10.09 8.59 15.86
C ASN A 90 11.43 9.10 16.41
N ASN A 91 12.20 9.70 15.53
CA ASN A 91 13.34 10.54 15.88
C ASN A 91 13.16 11.93 15.23
N ASN A 92 14.26 12.63 15.00
CA ASN A 92 14.24 13.98 14.46
C ASN A 92 13.91 14.08 12.96
N SER A 93 13.98 12.98 12.20
CA SER A 93 13.84 13.00 10.73
C SER A 93 12.97 11.88 10.18
N ALA A 94 12.49 10.97 11.03
CA ALA A 94 11.72 9.82 10.63
C ALA A 94 10.72 9.40 11.70
N GLN A 95 9.62 8.79 11.26
CA GLN A 95 8.67 8.10 12.12
C GLN A 95 8.19 6.82 11.44
N CYS A 96 8.03 5.77 12.23
CA CYS A 96 7.43 4.52 11.79
C CYS A 96 6.15 4.23 12.59
N LEU A 97 5.09 3.86 11.88
CA LEU A 97 3.94 3.13 12.41
C LEU A 97 4.18 1.64 12.20
N GLU A 98 4.19 0.88 13.28
CA GLU A 98 4.32 -0.58 13.23
C GLU A 98 3.06 -1.23 13.80
N PHE A 99 2.63 -2.30 13.15
CA PHE A 99 1.50 -3.12 13.56
C PHE A 99 1.68 -4.55 13.08
N THR A 100 0.89 -5.47 13.61
CA THR A 100 0.93 -6.88 13.24
C THR A 100 -0.36 -7.24 12.51
N PRO A 101 -0.31 -7.60 11.21
CA PRO A 101 -1.52 -7.97 10.47
C PRO A 101 -2.14 -9.27 10.99
N ILE A 102 -3.47 -9.33 11.03
CA ILE A 102 -4.23 -10.54 11.28
C ILE A 102 -4.22 -11.39 10.01
N LYS A 103 -3.68 -12.60 10.13
CA LYS A 103 -3.75 -13.62 9.07
C LYS A 103 -5.08 -14.36 9.09
N ALA A 104 -5.58 -14.68 10.29
CA ALA A 104 -6.89 -15.27 10.51
C ALA A 104 -7.39 -14.98 11.94
N SER A 105 -8.68 -15.12 12.20
CA SER A 105 -9.24 -15.01 13.54
C SER A 105 -10.26 -16.10 13.80
N THR A 106 -10.36 -16.56 15.04
CA THR A 106 -11.32 -17.59 15.44
C THR A 106 -11.86 -17.32 16.85
N MET A 107 -12.88 -18.08 17.23
CA MET A 107 -13.35 -18.17 18.60
C MET A 107 -12.82 -19.47 19.22
N TYR A 108 -12.28 -19.39 20.43
CA TYR A 108 -11.89 -20.57 21.18
C TYR A 108 -13.06 -21.08 22.03
N ILE A 109 -13.10 -22.39 22.23
CA ILE A 109 -14.04 -23.07 23.12
C ILE A 109 -13.35 -23.30 24.45
N ASP A 110 -12.13 -23.85 24.40
CA ASP A 110 -11.32 -24.18 25.55
C ASP A 110 -9.84 -23.83 25.31
N ILE A 111 -9.23 -23.21 26.32
CA ILE A 111 -7.81 -22.84 26.36
C ILE A 111 -7.34 -22.96 27.83
N PRO A 112 -6.08 -23.36 28.08
CA PRO A 112 -5.56 -23.40 29.44
C PRO A 112 -5.39 -21.97 29.98
N VAL A 113 -6.07 -21.60 31.07
CA VAL A 113 -5.92 -20.29 31.73
C VAL A 113 -5.67 -20.49 33.22
N VAL A 114 -4.87 -19.61 33.84
CA VAL A 114 -4.63 -19.68 35.30
C VAL A 114 -5.98 -19.77 36.04
N PRO A 115 -6.19 -20.77 36.93
CA PRO A 115 -5.22 -21.67 37.57
C PRO A 115 -5.06 -23.08 36.96
N ASP A 116 -5.47 -23.31 35.71
CA ASP A 116 -5.36 -24.63 35.05
C ASP A 116 -3.91 -25.10 34.88
N ASP A 117 -3.74 -26.39 34.55
CA ASP A 117 -2.45 -26.92 34.14
C ASP A 117 -2.10 -26.50 32.71
N LYS A 118 -0.80 -26.47 32.39
CA LYS A 118 -0.33 -26.17 31.03
C LYS A 118 -0.83 -27.22 30.03
N SER A 119 -1.38 -26.77 28.91
CA SER A 119 -1.81 -27.64 27.81
C SER A 119 -0.99 -27.39 26.54
N GLY A 120 -0.73 -28.46 25.78
CA GLY A 120 -0.09 -28.40 24.47
C GLY A 120 -1.06 -28.20 23.31
N GLU A 121 -2.35 -28.03 23.60
CA GLU A 121 -3.45 -27.97 22.63
C GLU A 121 -4.51 -26.96 23.08
N ILE A 122 -5.25 -26.42 22.12
CA ILE A 122 -6.41 -25.54 22.33
C ILE A 122 -7.59 -25.99 21.48
N GLU A 123 -8.81 -25.76 21.92
CA GLU A 123 -10.01 -26.02 21.13
C GLU A 123 -10.55 -24.73 20.53
N VAL A 124 -10.70 -24.70 19.21
CA VAL A 124 -11.18 -23.54 18.46
C VAL A 124 -12.26 -23.93 17.47
N VAL A 125 -13.14 -22.98 17.16
CA VAL A 125 -14.06 -23.12 16.04
C VAL A 125 -13.25 -23.14 14.74
N SER A 126 -13.59 -24.02 13.81
CA SER A 126 -12.98 -24.10 12.48
C SER A 126 -13.00 -22.74 11.79
N PHE A 127 -11.89 -22.35 11.16
CA PHE A 127 -11.73 -21.04 10.55
C PHE A 127 -10.93 -21.13 9.24
N VAL A 128 -11.00 -20.07 8.44
CA VAL A 128 -10.40 -20.03 7.11
C VAL A 128 -9.25 -19.05 7.03
N ASP A 129 -8.36 -19.27 6.07
CA ASP A 129 -7.32 -18.32 5.67
C ASP A 129 -7.88 -17.19 4.79
N SER A 130 -7.01 -16.29 4.35
CA SER A 130 -7.35 -15.17 3.47
C SER A 130 -7.86 -15.58 2.08
N SER A 131 -7.67 -16.85 1.68
CA SER A 131 -8.13 -17.42 0.42
C SER A 131 -9.44 -18.20 0.58
N GLY A 132 -10.00 -18.28 1.79
CA GLY A 132 -11.21 -19.01 2.10
C GLY A 132 -11.01 -20.52 2.27
N ASN A 133 -9.77 -21.01 2.32
CA ASN A 133 -9.48 -22.41 2.60
C ASN A 133 -9.43 -22.67 4.10
N PRO A 134 -9.72 -23.90 4.58
CA PRO A 134 -9.50 -24.26 5.99
C PRO A 134 -8.08 -23.90 6.42
N PHE A 135 -7.96 -23.12 7.49
CA PHE A 135 -6.66 -22.67 7.96
C PHE A 135 -5.80 -23.88 8.36
N ALA A 136 -4.57 -23.90 7.87
CA ALA A 136 -3.58 -24.93 8.18
C ALA A 136 -2.21 -24.28 8.36
N CYS A 137 -1.39 -24.89 9.22
CA CYS A 137 0.00 -24.51 9.37
C CYS A 137 0.88 -25.73 9.10
N THR A 138 1.42 -25.85 7.89
CA THR A 138 2.19 -27.02 7.45
C THR A 138 3.70 -26.75 7.48
N GLY A 139 4.50 -27.77 7.77
CA GLY A 139 5.96 -27.65 7.77
C GLY A 139 6.50 -26.85 8.96
N PHE A 140 7.35 -25.84 8.70
CA PHE A 140 7.82 -24.91 9.73
C PHE A 140 6.79 -23.81 9.95
N CYS A 141 5.91 -24.03 10.93
CA CYS A 141 4.90 -23.06 11.31
C CYS A 141 5.54 -21.84 12.01
N LEU A 142 5.38 -20.67 11.42
CA LEU A 142 5.80 -19.38 11.99
C LEU A 142 4.61 -18.52 12.42
N ASP A 143 3.40 -19.09 12.41
CA ASP A 143 2.20 -18.39 12.84
C ASP A 143 2.06 -18.44 14.36
N TYR A 144 1.78 -17.28 14.92
CA TYR A 144 1.46 -17.03 16.31
C TYR A 144 -0.03 -16.87 16.51
N VAL A 145 -0.49 -17.11 17.73
CA VAL A 145 -1.84 -16.86 18.17
C VAL A 145 -1.81 -16.05 19.46
N ALA A 146 -2.55 -14.93 19.46
CA ALA A 146 -2.75 -14.08 20.63
C ALA A 146 -4.15 -14.26 21.19
N VAL A 147 -4.25 -14.30 22.51
CA VAL A 147 -5.48 -14.22 23.27
C VAL A 147 -5.41 -12.97 24.15
N TYR A 148 -6.43 -12.12 24.02
CA TYR A 148 -6.64 -10.94 24.87
C TYR A 148 -5.42 -9.99 25.03
N PRO A 149 -4.77 -9.54 23.94
CA PRO A 149 -3.72 -8.53 24.02
C PRO A 149 -4.29 -7.18 24.44
N LEU A 150 -3.71 -6.55 25.46
CA LEU A 150 -4.18 -5.28 26.02
C LEU A 150 -3.24 -4.12 25.71
N GLN A 151 -1.98 -4.42 25.46
CA GLN A 151 -0.92 -3.45 25.15
C GLN A 151 0.00 -3.98 24.05
N SER A 152 0.74 -3.10 23.39
CA SER A 152 1.62 -3.49 22.30
C SER A 152 2.73 -4.47 22.73
N SER A 153 3.24 -4.36 23.96
CA SER A 153 4.27 -5.28 24.47
C SER A 153 3.78 -6.73 24.52
N ASP A 154 2.48 -6.99 24.68
CA ASP A 154 1.94 -8.35 24.67
C ASP A 154 2.17 -9.04 23.31
N ILE A 155 2.28 -8.25 22.23
CA ILE A 155 2.50 -8.72 20.85
C ILE A 155 3.97 -8.65 20.43
N TYR A 156 4.78 -7.74 21.00
CA TYR A 156 6.16 -7.52 20.56
C TYR A 156 7.24 -8.02 21.52
N ASP A 157 6.89 -8.36 22.76
CA ASP A 157 7.80 -8.80 23.81
C ASP A 157 7.28 -10.09 24.48
N PHE A 158 7.13 -11.14 23.69
CA PHE A 158 6.68 -12.45 24.17
C PHE A 158 7.77 -13.51 24.07
N ASN A 159 7.68 -14.53 24.92
CA ASN A 159 8.56 -15.70 24.87
C ASN A 159 7.74 -16.99 24.92
N VAL A 160 7.52 -17.57 23.74
CA VAL A 160 6.78 -18.84 23.58
C VAL A 160 7.38 -19.96 24.42
N ASN A 161 8.70 -20.00 24.61
CA ASN A 161 9.35 -21.09 25.35
C ASN A 161 9.11 -21.03 26.86
N SER A 162 8.64 -19.89 27.39
CA SER A 162 8.23 -19.80 28.80
C SER A 162 6.95 -20.62 29.10
N GLY A 163 6.16 -20.89 28.06
CA GLY A 163 4.87 -21.58 28.16
C GLY A 163 3.86 -20.84 29.04
N LYS A 164 3.95 -19.51 29.09
CA LYS A 164 2.98 -18.62 29.76
C LYS A 164 2.89 -17.28 29.01
N GLY A 165 1.78 -16.57 29.15
CA GLY A 165 1.58 -15.25 28.55
C GLY A 165 0.31 -15.15 27.70
N LYS A 166 0.23 -14.11 26.86
CA LYS A 166 -0.92 -13.88 25.96
C LYS A 166 -0.71 -14.41 24.54
N VAL A 167 0.52 -14.77 24.17
CA VAL A 167 0.90 -15.22 22.82
C VAL A 167 1.58 -16.57 22.88
N THR A 168 1.19 -17.46 21.98
CA THR A 168 1.93 -18.69 21.67
C THR A 168 2.05 -18.88 20.16
N ALA A 169 2.75 -19.93 19.73
CA ALA A 169 2.87 -20.33 18.34
C ALA A 169 2.17 -21.67 18.09
N PHE A 170 1.66 -21.88 16.88
CA PHE A 170 1.14 -23.19 16.50
C PHE A 170 2.25 -24.21 16.28
N LYS A 171 1.92 -25.49 16.50
CA LYS A 171 2.66 -26.61 15.90
C LYS A 171 2.12 -26.86 14.49
N ALA A 172 2.79 -27.71 13.72
CA ALA A 172 2.27 -28.07 12.40
C ALA A 172 0.95 -28.83 12.52
N PHE A 173 -0.07 -28.42 11.76
CA PHE A 173 -1.37 -29.10 11.63
C PHE A 173 -2.00 -28.82 10.27
N SER A 174 -2.86 -29.73 9.81
CA SER A 174 -3.64 -29.57 8.57
C SER A 174 -4.83 -30.51 8.56
N ASN A 175 -5.86 -30.17 7.78
CA ASN A 175 -7.02 -31.03 7.52
C ASN A 175 -7.72 -31.53 8.80
N LEU A 176 -7.90 -30.65 9.80
CA LEU A 176 -8.63 -30.99 11.01
C LEU A 176 -10.13 -31.20 10.67
N PRO A 177 -10.73 -32.32 11.11
CA PRO A 177 -12.11 -32.63 10.78
C PRO A 177 -13.10 -31.81 11.64
N GLY A 178 -14.31 -31.63 11.12
CA GLY A 178 -15.42 -31.03 11.88
C GLY A 178 -15.35 -29.51 12.05
N SER A 179 -16.29 -28.98 12.83
CA SER A 179 -16.43 -27.55 13.11
C SER A 179 -15.69 -27.08 14.36
N ILE A 180 -15.17 -28.02 15.15
CA ILE A 180 -14.36 -27.79 16.34
C ILE A 180 -13.02 -28.47 16.10
N TRP A 181 -11.95 -27.69 16.23
CA TRP A 181 -10.59 -28.12 15.97
C TRP A 181 -9.81 -28.11 17.27
N THR A 182 -9.20 -29.24 17.58
CA THR A 182 -8.14 -29.34 18.59
C THR A 182 -6.82 -29.01 17.90
N VAL A 183 -6.31 -27.80 18.15
CA VAL A 183 -5.13 -27.26 17.47
C VAL A 183 -3.92 -27.40 18.38
N PRO A 184 -2.83 -28.05 17.92
CA PRO A 184 -1.63 -28.19 18.72
C PRO A 184 -0.82 -26.88 18.77
N ILE A 185 -0.39 -26.49 19.96
CA ILE A 185 0.36 -25.26 20.23
C ILE A 185 1.71 -25.53 20.92
N ARG A 186 2.59 -24.54 20.86
CA ARG A 186 3.91 -24.52 21.52
C ARG A 186 3.80 -23.92 22.94
N PRO A 187 4.84 -24.09 23.78
CA PRO A 187 5.96 -25.01 23.64
C PRO A 187 5.51 -26.48 23.87
N ASN A 188 6.40 -27.45 23.66
CA ASN A 188 6.06 -28.88 23.86
C ASN A 188 5.64 -29.21 25.29
N ALA A 189 6.18 -28.48 26.28
CA ALA A 189 5.83 -28.60 27.69
C ALA A 189 4.46 -27.96 28.05
N GLY A 190 3.75 -27.41 27.07
CA GLY A 190 2.45 -26.76 27.23
C GLY A 190 2.54 -25.25 27.50
N MET A 191 1.43 -24.59 27.23
CA MET A 191 1.16 -23.18 27.42
C MET A 191 0.07 -23.00 28.47
N ILE A 192 0.09 -21.86 29.16
CA ILE A 192 -1.03 -21.35 29.94
C ILE A 192 -1.22 -19.88 29.62
N PHE A 193 -2.43 -19.48 29.26
CA PHE A 193 -2.75 -18.09 29.00
C PHE A 193 -2.99 -17.34 30.31
N ASP A 194 -2.60 -16.06 30.32
CA ASP A 194 -2.77 -15.24 31.52
C ASP A 194 -4.25 -15.05 31.86
N GLU A 195 -5.09 -14.84 30.83
CA GLU A 195 -6.50 -14.45 30.98
C GLU A 195 -7.35 -14.93 29.79
N HIS A 196 -8.63 -15.17 30.04
CA HIS A 196 -9.62 -15.34 28.98
C HIS A 196 -9.93 -14.01 28.29
N SER A 197 -10.00 -14.01 26.96
CA SER A 197 -10.71 -12.96 26.22
C SER A 197 -12.20 -12.96 26.61
N PRO A 198 -12.81 -11.81 26.98
CA PRO A 198 -14.23 -11.70 27.28
C PRO A 198 -15.15 -12.17 26.14
N THR A 199 -14.65 -12.09 24.90
CA THR A 199 -15.39 -12.49 23.69
C THR A 199 -14.95 -13.84 23.13
N LYS A 200 -14.09 -14.56 23.87
CA LYS A 200 -13.49 -15.83 23.49
C LYS A 200 -12.78 -15.81 22.12
N ARG A 201 -12.15 -14.68 21.75
CA ARG A 201 -11.47 -14.55 20.45
C ARG A 201 -9.99 -14.90 20.54
N ALA A 202 -9.47 -15.43 19.45
CA ALA A 202 -8.06 -15.68 19.23
C ALA A 202 -7.64 -15.12 17.86
N TYR A 203 -6.50 -14.44 17.81
CA TYR A 203 -6.00 -13.77 16.62
C TYR A 203 -4.73 -14.44 16.13
N VAL A 204 -4.73 -14.91 14.88
CA VAL A 204 -3.58 -15.54 14.24
C VAL A 204 -2.82 -14.52 13.42
N PHE A 205 -1.50 -14.50 13.57
CA PHE A 205 -0.61 -13.56 12.88
C PHE A 205 0.78 -14.16 12.68
N ASP A 206 1.60 -13.55 11.83
CA ASP A 206 2.95 -14.02 11.51
C ASP A 206 4.01 -12.98 11.86
N ALA A 207 4.29 -12.01 10.99
CA ALA A 207 5.35 -11.03 11.11
C ALA A 207 4.76 -9.61 11.13
N PRO A 208 5.37 -8.68 11.88
CA PRO A 208 4.97 -7.29 11.86
C PRO A 208 5.25 -6.61 10.52
N VAL A 209 4.54 -5.50 10.31
CA VAL A 209 4.70 -4.60 9.15
C VAL A 209 4.90 -3.19 9.69
N SER A 210 5.84 -2.45 9.08
CA SER A 210 6.13 -1.08 9.48
C SER A 210 6.06 -0.14 8.29
N TYR A 211 5.28 0.93 8.42
CA TYR A 211 5.28 2.05 7.49
C TYR A 211 6.09 3.18 8.07
N CYS A 212 7.17 3.54 7.39
CA CYS A 212 8.10 4.55 7.84
C CYS A 212 8.15 5.72 6.87
N VAL A 213 8.01 6.93 7.39
CA VAL A 213 8.35 8.16 6.66
C VAL A 213 9.79 8.50 6.99
N ASN A 214 10.67 8.50 5.99
CA ASN A 214 12.09 8.81 6.13
C ASN A 214 12.62 9.31 4.77
N ASN A 215 13.49 10.33 4.76
CA ASN A 215 14.12 10.87 3.55
C ASN A 215 13.11 11.21 2.44
N SER A 216 12.00 11.86 2.80
CA SER A 216 10.90 12.20 1.88
C SER A 216 10.21 11.01 1.20
N GLU A 217 10.38 9.81 1.74
CA GLU A 217 9.78 8.59 1.23
C GLU A 217 8.91 7.93 2.29
N LEU A 218 7.83 7.31 1.83
CA LEU A 218 7.04 6.37 2.61
C LEU A 218 7.48 4.96 2.21
N ARG A 219 8.07 4.22 3.15
CA ARG A 219 8.54 2.85 2.94
C ARG A 219 7.74 1.87 3.78
N ARG A 220 7.32 0.76 3.18
CA ARG A 220 6.68 -0.36 3.86
C ARG A 220 7.71 -1.48 4.07
N TYR A 221 8.09 -1.71 5.31
CA TYR A 221 8.97 -2.80 5.74
C TYR A 221 8.18 -4.08 6.02
N PHE A 222 8.79 -5.23 5.71
CA PHE A 222 8.21 -6.55 5.92
C PHE A 222 9.29 -7.61 6.17
N GLY A 223 8.88 -8.73 6.77
CA GLY A 223 9.76 -9.88 7.01
C GLY A 223 10.76 -9.68 8.15
N HIS A 224 10.58 -8.66 8.97
CA HIS A 224 11.35 -8.46 10.20
C HIS A 224 10.70 -9.20 11.38
N SER A 225 11.50 -9.53 12.38
CA SER A 225 11.05 -10.25 13.58
C SER A 225 10.43 -9.31 14.62
N PHE A 226 9.72 -9.88 15.59
CA PHE A 226 9.25 -9.15 16.77
C PHE A 226 10.43 -8.70 17.63
N THR A 227 10.41 -7.42 18.01
CA THR A 227 11.38 -6.83 18.94
C THR A 227 10.65 -5.96 19.95
N ALA A 228 11.04 -6.04 21.23
CA ALA A 228 10.44 -5.21 22.28
C ALA A 228 10.57 -3.71 21.96
N ASN A 229 11.73 -3.30 21.43
CA ASN A 229 11.98 -1.94 20.95
C ASN A 229 11.75 -1.85 19.44
N GLN A 230 10.93 -0.88 19.01
CA GLN A 230 10.68 -0.61 17.60
C GLN A 230 11.94 0.00 16.94
N SER A 231 12.22 -0.41 15.70
CA SER A 231 13.30 0.16 14.88
C SER A 231 12.73 1.10 13.82
N LEU A 232 13.46 2.20 13.53
CA LEU A 232 13.14 3.07 12.38
C LEU A 232 13.60 2.48 11.04
N THR A 233 14.43 1.45 11.08
CA THR A 233 14.91 0.68 9.94
C THR A 233 14.87 -0.80 10.30
N PRO A 234 13.68 -1.42 10.30
CA PRO A 234 13.54 -2.84 10.61
C PRO A 234 14.42 -3.71 9.71
N THR A 235 14.98 -4.78 10.29
CA THR A 235 15.81 -5.75 9.58
C THR A 235 14.93 -6.66 8.72
N GLY A 236 14.79 -6.35 7.44
CA GLY A 236 13.91 -7.06 6.52
C GLY A 236 13.92 -6.42 5.13
N GLY A 237 12.96 -6.82 4.29
CA GLY A 237 12.74 -6.17 3.00
C GLY A 237 11.92 -4.88 3.16
N PHE A 238 12.00 -3.98 2.18
CA PHE A 238 11.10 -2.84 2.10
C PHE A 238 10.62 -2.59 0.67
N VAL A 239 9.45 -1.96 0.56
CA VAL A 239 8.89 -1.46 -0.70
C VAL A 239 8.68 0.03 -0.56
N LEU A 240 9.11 0.79 -1.57
CA LEU A 240 8.80 2.21 -1.69
C LEU A 240 7.33 2.38 -2.06
N MET A 241 6.58 3.06 -1.21
CA MET A 241 5.14 3.27 -1.36
C MET A 241 4.83 4.61 -2.00
N ALA A 242 5.53 5.66 -1.58
CA ALA A 242 5.39 7.00 -2.15
C ALA A 242 6.65 7.83 -1.87
N GLU A 243 6.82 8.90 -2.64
CA GLU A 243 7.94 9.85 -2.56
C GLU A 243 7.39 11.27 -2.36
N SER A 244 8.28 12.25 -2.20
CA SER A 244 7.95 13.66 -2.02
C SER A 244 7.16 13.97 -0.74
N LEU A 245 7.37 13.19 0.33
CA LEU A 245 6.78 13.49 1.64
C LEU A 245 7.59 14.54 2.40
N THR A 246 6.90 15.35 3.19
CA THR A 246 7.52 16.23 4.19
C THR A 246 7.40 15.62 5.57
N PHE A 247 8.49 15.60 6.33
CA PHE A 247 8.50 15.20 7.73
C PHE A 247 8.59 16.45 8.62
N ASP A 248 7.61 16.64 9.51
CA ASP A 248 7.61 17.68 10.53
C ASP A 248 7.45 17.03 11.91
N GLN A 249 8.36 17.34 12.84
CA GLN A 249 8.29 16.83 14.21
C GLN A 249 7.08 17.38 14.98
N ASN A 250 6.59 18.56 14.61
CA ASN A 250 5.41 19.17 15.23
C ASN A 250 4.10 18.61 14.66
N ASP A 251 4.17 17.97 13.49
CA ASP A 251 3.04 17.40 12.78
C ASP A 251 3.38 15.99 12.25
N LEU A 252 3.59 15.09 13.21
CA LEU A 252 3.98 13.70 12.95
C LEU A 252 2.99 12.99 12.01
N PRO A 253 3.48 12.22 11.03
CA PRO A 253 2.63 11.56 10.04
C PRO A 253 1.70 10.49 10.61
N PHE A 254 2.04 9.91 11.77
CA PHE A 254 1.24 8.88 12.42
C PHE A 254 1.00 9.23 13.88
N LYS A 255 -0.27 9.16 14.30
CA LYS A 255 -0.66 9.32 15.71
C LYS A 255 -1.57 8.17 16.11
N VAL A 256 -1.10 7.31 17.02
CA VAL A 256 -1.89 6.22 17.58
C VAL A 256 -2.63 6.74 18.81
N LEU A 257 -3.95 6.70 18.75
CA LEU A 257 -4.84 7.02 19.87
C LEU A 257 -5.31 5.69 20.47
N PRO A 258 -4.86 5.34 21.69
CA PRO A 258 -5.20 4.07 22.30
C PRO A 258 -6.71 3.94 22.53
N ALA A 259 -7.17 2.70 22.63
CA ALA A 259 -8.55 2.43 23.00
C ALA A 259 -8.83 2.88 24.43
N THR A 260 -10.08 3.24 24.67
CA THR A 260 -10.63 3.53 26.00
C THR A 260 -11.86 2.65 26.20
N LEU A 261 -12.40 2.59 27.42
CA LEU A 261 -13.64 1.86 27.70
C LEU A 261 -14.85 2.32 26.84
N GLN A 262 -14.79 3.52 26.26
CA GLN A 262 -15.87 4.13 25.49
C GLN A 262 -15.56 4.29 24.00
N ARG A 263 -14.32 4.04 23.56
CA ARG A 263 -13.89 4.27 22.18
C ARG A 263 -12.82 3.26 21.75
N ASN A 264 -13.02 2.67 20.58
CA ASN A 264 -12.02 1.85 19.92
C ASN A 264 -10.71 2.62 19.65
N ALA A 265 -9.60 1.88 19.54
CA ALA A 265 -8.33 2.46 19.12
C ALA A 265 -8.47 3.08 17.72
N MET A 266 -7.78 4.20 17.52
CA MET A 266 -7.79 4.93 16.25
C MET A 266 -6.37 5.31 15.88
N VAL A 267 -6.04 5.26 14.59
CA VAL A 267 -4.81 5.85 14.08
C VAL A 267 -5.15 6.99 13.15
N GLN A 268 -4.57 8.15 13.44
CA GLN A 268 -4.63 9.31 12.56
C GLN A 268 -3.38 9.29 11.69
N ILE A 269 -3.59 9.46 10.40
CA ILE A 269 -2.56 9.38 9.39
C ILE A 269 -2.61 10.65 8.57
N LYS A 270 -1.56 11.45 8.70
CA LYS A 270 -1.44 12.73 8.03
C LYS A 270 -0.17 12.75 7.18
N LEU A 271 -0.32 12.53 5.88
CA LEU A 271 0.79 12.53 4.93
C LEU A 271 0.73 13.81 4.10
N ASN A 272 1.77 14.63 4.20
CA ASN A 272 1.93 15.85 3.43
C ASN A 272 2.94 15.58 2.31
N PHE A 273 2.49 15.74 1.07
CA PHE A 273 3.31 15.61 -0.13
C PHE A 273 3.63 17.01 -0.65
N ASP A 274 4.91 17.33 -0.82
CA ASP A 274 5.37 18.62 -1.36
C ASP A 274 6.19 18.38 -2.63
N ARG A 275 5.75 19.00 -3.72
CA ARG A 275 6.48 19.05 -4.98
C ARG A 275 6.43 20.46 -5.54
N ASP A 276 7.60 21.07 -5.69
CA ASP A 276 7.77 22.42 -6.25
C ASP A 276 6.89 23.50 -5.59
N GLY A 277 6.61 23.34 -4.28
CA GLY A 277 5.78 24.27 -3.49
C GLY A 277 4.28 23.98 -3.53
N GLU A 278 3.83 22.98 -4.31
CA GLU A 278 2.47 22.45 -4.21
C GLU A 278 2.41 21.39 -3.10
N VAL A 279 1.71 21.72 -2.01
CA VAL A 279 1.49 20.79 -0.89
C VAL A 279 0.11 20.14 -1.00
N VAL A 280 0.10 18.81 -1.06
CA VAL A 280 -1.11 17.98 -0.99
C VAL A 280 -1.11 17.21 0.33
N SER A 281 -2.11 17.45 1.17
CA SER A 281 -2.26 16.77 2.46
C SER A 281 -3.34 15.70 2.39
N PHE A 282 -3.00 14.48 2.85
CA PHE A 282 -3.94 13.39 3.07
C PHE A 282 -4.08 13.19 4.57
N ASN A 283 -5.30 13.35 5.08
CA ASN A 283 -5.63 13.12 6.48
C ASN A 283 -6.70 12.04 6.58
N ASN A 284 -6.39 10.92 7.23
CA ASN A 284 -7.30 9.80 7.43
C ASN A 284 -7.29 9.35 8.89
N ASP A 285 -8.50 9.18 9.42
CA ASP A 285 -8.73 8.54 10.70
C ASP A 285 -9.18 7.10 10.47
N ILE A 286 -8.42 6.15 10.99
CA ILE A 286 -8.71 4.72 10.87
C ILE A 286 -9.11 4.18 12.23
N HIS A 287 -10.36 3.76 12.34
CA HIS A 287 -10.80 2.96 13.48
C HIS A 287 -10.33 1.52 13.33
N ILE A 288 -9.74 0.99 14.39
CA ILE A 288 -9.39 -0.44 14.50
C ILE A 288 -10.46 -1.14 15.32
N ASN A 289 -10.86 -2.33 14.87
CA ASN A 289 -11.77 -3.16 15.65
C ASN A 289 -11.01 -3.75 16.85
N ASN A 290 -11.00 -3.00 17.95
CA ASN A 290 -10.28 -3.35 19.17
C ASN A 290 -11.17 -4.16 20.11
N VAL A 291 -11.60 -5.35 19.67
CA VAL A 291 -12.35 -6.31 20.49
C VAL A 291 -11.41 -7.48 20.86
N PRO A 292 -10.47 -7.27 21.79
CA PRO A 292 -9.51 -8.30 22.19
C PRO A 292 -10.17 -9.52 22.84
#